data_AF-A0A7L2A7U2-F1
#
_entry.id   AF-A0A7L2A7U2-F1
#
_cell.length_a   1.000
_cell.length_b   1.000
_cell.length_c   1.000
_cell.angle_alpha   90.00
_cell.angle_beta   90.00
_cell.angle_gamma   90.00
#
_symmetry.space_group_name_H-M   'P 1'
#
loop_
_entity.id
_entity.type
_entity.pdbx_description
1 polymer ?
#
loop_
_entity_poly.entity_id
_entity_poly.type
_entity_poly.pdbx_seq_one_letter_code
_entity_poly.pdbx_strand_id
1 'polypeptide(L)'
;VKHTTGIPHSSTGQATVEIANRTLKEYLAKQKQNDSIDVVSQLSKALFTLNYLCLAEGHEEPAVVIHHHAVKEGKPVAIPGL
;
A
#
# COMPACT_ATOMS: atom_id res chain seq x y z
N VAL A 1 2.24 20.76 7.77
CA VAL A 1 2.61 19.35 8.02
C VAL A 1 2.85 19.19 9.52
N LYS A 2 2.18 18.24 10.18
CA LYS A 2 2.39 17.94 11.61
C LYS A 2 3.24 16.67 11.71
N HIS A 3 4.34 16.72 12.44
CA HIS A 3 5.22 15.57 12.66
C HIS A 3 4.88 14.89 13.99
N THR A 4 4.78 13.56 13.96
CA THR A 4 4.54 12.73 15.14
C THR A 4 5.47 11.53 15.07
N THR A 5 6.10 11.18 16.19
CA THR A 5 6.95 9.99 16.32
C THR A 5 6.25 8.97 17.23
N GLY A 6 6.46 7.69 16.95
CA GLY A 6 5.96 6.59 17.77
C GLY A 6 6.76 6.37 19.05
N ILE A 7 6.41 5.30 19.75
CA ILE A 7 7.12 4.86 20.95
C ILE A 7 8.50 4.32 20.54
N PRO A 8 9.59 4.74 21.20
CA PRO A 8 10.91 4.18 20.92
C PRO A 8 10.93 2.65 20.99
N HIS A 9 11.62 2.02 20.04
CA HIS A 9 11.75 0.55 19.94
C HIS A 9 10.43 -0.22 19.82
N SER A 10 9.32 0.44 19.51
CA SER A 10 8.02 -0.21 19.30
C SER A 10 7.40 0.22 17.97
N SER A 11 7.22 -0.74 17.07
CA SER A 11 6.57 -0.54 15.76
C SER A 11 5.04 -0.66 15.82
N THR A 12 4.45 -0.94 16.99
CA THR A 12 3.02 -1.25 17.13
C THR A 12 2.12 -0.11 16.62
N GLY A 13 2.54 1.14 16.78
CA GLY A 13 1.81 2.31 16.28
C GLY A 13 1.82 2.48 14.76
N GLN A 14 2.58 1.67 14.03
CA GLN A 14 2.72 1.71 12.56
C GLN A 14 2.40 0.36 11.90
N ALA A 15 1.63 -0.50 12.58
CA ALA A 15 1.31 -1.84 12.10
C ALA A 15 0.74 -1.85 10.67
N THR A 16 -0.11 -0.89 10.31
CA THR A 16 -0.64 -0.77 8.94
C THR A 16 0.45 -0.58 7.89
N VAL A 17 1.47 0.23 8.17
CA VAL A 17 2.60 0.44 7.24
C VAL A 17 3.46 -0.83 7.14
N GLU A 18 3.67 -1.51 8.26
CA GLU A 18 4.43 -2.77 8.27
C GLU A 18 3.72 -3.89 7.51
N ILE A 19 2.39 -3.99 7.63
CA ILE A 19 1.59 -4.93 6.85
C ILE A 19 1.67 -4.57 5.36
N ALA A 20 1.51 -3.30 4.99
CA ALA A 20 1.65 -2.86 3.60
C ALA A 20 3.03 -3.20 3.02
N ASN A 21 4.11 -3.03 3.80
CA ASN A 21 5.47 -3.41 3.41
C ASN A 21 5.60 -4.93 3.18
N ARG A 22 4.96 -5.76 4.01
CA ARG A 22 4.91 -7.21 3.81
C ARG A 22 4.21 -7.55 2.49
N THR A 23 3.02 -7.00 2.27
CA THR A 23 2.23 -7.22 1.04
C THR A 23 3.02 -6.79 -0.20
N LEU A 24 3.69 -5.63 -0.17
CA LEU A 24 4.54 -5.19 -1.28
C LEU A 24 5.68 -6.19 -1.58
N LYS A 25 6.38 -6.68 -0.54
CA LYS A 25 7.45 -7.67 -0.72
C LYS A 25 6.94 -8.97 -1.34
N GLU A 26 5.76 -9.43 -0.97
CA GLU A 26 5.13 -10.62 -1.56
C GLU A 26 4.84 -10.43 -3.06
N TYR A 27 4.30 -9.26 -3.44
CA TYR A 27 4.05 -8.95 -4.85
C TYR A 27 5.33 -8.82 -5.66
N LEU A 28 6.39 -8.24 -5.09
CA LEU A 28 7.70 -8.19 -5.73
C LEU A 28 8.31 -9.59 -5.90
N ALA A 29 8.17 -10.47 -4.90
CA ALA A 29 8.63 -11.85 -4.98
C ALA A 29 7.89 -12.65 -6.07
N LYS A 30 6.57 -12.46 -6.21
CA LYS A 30 5.78 -13.06 -7.31
C LYS A 30 6.25 -12.61 -8.70
N GLN A 31 6.72 -11.37 -8.83
CA GLN A 31 7.22 -10.84 -10.10
C GLN A 31 8.61 -11.35 -10.49
N LYS A 32 9.43 -11.79 -9.53
CA LYS A 32 10.81 -12.26 -9.75
C LYS A 32 10.92 -13.58 -10.53
N GLN A 33 9.82 -14.17 -10.99
CA GLN A 33 9.87 -15.32 -11.89
C GLN A 33 10.40 -14.97 -13.30
N ASN A 34 10.53 -13.69 -13.66
CA ASN A 34 11.14 -13.24 -14.90
C ASN A 34 12.40 -12.40 -14.61
N ASP A 35 13.58 -12.98 -14.87
CA ASP A 35 14.90 -12.48 -14.44
C ASP A 35 15.40 -11.20 -15.13
N SER A 36 14.64 -10.58 -16.05
CA SER A 36 15.13 -9.48 -16.91
C SER A 36 14.46 -8.12 -16.73
N ILE A 37 13.63 -7.93 -15.70
CA ILE A 37 12.89 -6.68 -15.50
C ILE A 37 13.71 -5.69 -14.65
N ASP A 38 13.86 -4.46 -15.14
CA ASP A 38 14.40 -3.31 -14.40
C ASP A 38 13.68 -3.10 -13.05
N VAL A 39 14.43 -2.78 -11.99
CA VAL A 39 13.91 -2.66 -10.61
C VAL A 39 12.83 -1.59 -10.48
N VAL A 40 12.98 -0.45 -11.17
CA VAL A 40 11.98 0.63 -11.14
C VAL A 40 10.70 0.18 -11.82
N SER A 41 10.83 -0.51 -12.96
CA SER A 41 9.70 -1.09 -13.69
C SER A 41 8.97 -2.17 -12.86
N GLN A 42 9.72 -3.01 -12.14
CA GLN A 42 9.17 -4.02 -11.23
C GLN A 42 8.37 -3.37 -10.09
N LEU A 43 8.95 -2.34 -9.44
CA LEU A 43 8.28 -1.61 -8.38
C LEU A 43 7.02 -0.91 -8.91
N SER A 44 7.11 -0.26 -10.07
CA SER A 44 5.99 0.44 -10.69
C SER A 44 4.83 -0.50 -11.00
N LYS A 45 5.12 -1.72 -11.51
CA LYS A 45 4.10 -2.76 -11.73
C LYS A 45 3.48 -3.23 -10.43
N ALA A 46 4.28 -3.46 -9.38
CA ALA A 46 3.76 -3.86 -8.08
C ALA A 46 2.79 -2.82 -7.51
N LEU A 47 3.20 -1.55 -7.51
CA LEU A 47 2.40 -0.45 -7.00
C LEU A 47 1.16 -0.20 -7.85
N PHE A 48 1.26 -0.31 -9.18
CA PHE A 48 0.10 -0.18 -10.06
C PHE A 48 -0.94 -1.26 -9.73
N THR A 49 -0.51 -2.52 -9.65
CA THR A 49 -1.41 -3.62 -9.29
C THR A 49 -2.08 -3.40 -7.94
N LEU A 50 -1.29 -3.10 -6.89
CA LEU A 50 -1.83 -2.92 -5.54
C LEU A 50 -2.78 -1.72 -5.42
N ASN A 51 -2.51 -0.60 -6.10
CA ASN A 51 -3.29 0.63 -5.93
C ASN A 51 -4.45 0.79 -6.92
N TYR A 52 -4.38 0.17 -8.10
CA TYR A 52 -5.34 0.39 -9.19
C TYR A 52 -6.11 -0.86 -9.59
N LEU A 53 -5.58 -2.07 -9.36
CA LEU A 53 -6.19 -3.32 -9.84
C LEU A 53 -6.69 -4.22 -8.71
N CYS A 54 -6.03 -4.20 -7.55
CA CYS A 54 -6.42 -4.98 -6.39
C CYS A 54 -7.53 -4.28 -5.60
N LEU A 55 -8.48 -5.09 -5.15
CA LEU A 55 -9.47 -4.72 -4.16
C LEU A 55 -8.98 -5.19 -2.79
N ALA A 56 -8.94 -4.29 -1.82
CA ALA A 56 -8.66 -4.66 -0.43
C ALA A 56 -9.84 -5.48 0.14
N GLU A 57 -9.57 -6.34 1.13
CA GLU A 57 -10.63 -7.15 1.72
C GLU A 57 -11.74 -6.26 2.30
N GLY A 58 -12.98 -6.50 1.88
CA GLY A 58 -14.14 -5.70 2.28
C GLY A 58 -14.33 -4.39 1.52
N HIS A 59 -13.52 -4.12 0.49
CA HIS A 59 -13.69 -2.96 -0.39
C HIS A 59 -14.14 -3.38 -1.79
N GLU A 60 -15.17 -2.71 -2.31
CA GLU A 60 -15.66 -2.90 -3.69
C GLU A 60 -14.88 -2.06 -4.71
N GLU A 61 -14.09 -1.09 -4.23
CA GLU A 61 -13.36 -0.12 -5.04
C GLU A 61 -11.85 -0.21 -4.80
N PRO A 62 -11.01 0.06 -5.84
CA PRO A 62 -9.56 0.10 -5.69
C PRO A 62 -9.10 1.26 -4.78
N ALA A 63 -7.90 1.13 -4.22
CA ALA A 63 -7.31 2.13 -3.31
C ALA A 63 -7.28 3.55 -3.90
N VAL A 64 -7.00 3.69 -5.21
CA VAL A 64 -7.01 4.99 -5.89
C VAL A 64 -8.38 5.67 -5.86
N VAL A 65 -9.46 4.90 -6.03
CA VAL A 65 -10.84 5.42 -6.04
C VAL A 65 -11.21 5.88 -4.63
N ILE A 66 -10.99 5.01 -3.64
CA ILE A 66 -11.20 5.33 -2.21
C ILE A 66 -10.44 6.60 -1.81
N HIS A 67 -9.18 6.70 -2.21
CA HIS A 67 -8.36 7.88 -1.94
C HIS A 67 -8.96 9.13 -2.56
N HIS A 68 -9.32 9.09 -3.84
CA HIS A 68 -9.93 10.21 -4.55
C HIS A 68 -11.25 10.67 -3.91
N HIS A 69 -12.11 9.73 -3.48
CA HIS A 69 -13.35 10.06 -2.79
C HIS A 69 -13.10 10.74 -1.44
N ALA A 70 -12.22 10.18 -0.62
CA ALA A 70 -11.95 10.76 0.70
C ALA A 70 -11.23 12.12 0.64
N VAL A 71 -10.35 12.32 -0.36
CA VAL A 71 -9.76 13.65 -0.62
C VAL A 71 -10.83 14.67 -0.96
N LYS A 72 -11.84 14.30 -1.78
CA LYS A 72 -12.98 15.16 -2.07
C LYS A 72 -13.85 15.45 -0.83
N GLU A 73 -13.98 14.47 0.07
CA GLU A 73 -14.77 14.61 1.31
C GLU A 73 -14.03 15.25 2.49
N GLY A 74 -12.72 15.52 2.35
CA GLY A 74 -11.90 16.07 3.44
C GLY A 74 -11.68 15.10 4.61
N LYS A 75 -11.90 13.79 4.41
CA LYS A 75 -11.74 12.76 5.45
C LYS A 75 -10.36 12.09 5.35
N PRO A 76 -9.72 11.78 6.49
CA PRO A 76 -8.51 10.95 6.47
C PRO A 76 -8.87 9.52 6.06
N VAL A 77 -8.22 9.01 5.01
CA VAL A 77 -8.33 7.61 4.59
C VAL A 77 -7.52 6.75 5.55
N ALA A 78 -8.18 5.84 6.24
CA ALA A 78 -7.58 4.57 6.62
C ALA A 78 -8.08 3.54 5.61
N ILE A 79 -7.19 2.80 4.94
CA ILE A 79 -7.55 1.59 4.20
C ILE A 79 -7.32 0.45 5.18
N PRO A 80 -8.37 -0.12 5.81
CA PRO A 80 -8.24 -1.29 6.65
C PRO A 80 -8.05 -2.52 5.75
N GLY A 81 -7.20 -3.47 6.16
CA GLY A 81 -7.15 -4.78 5.52
C GLY A 81 -6.25 -4.90 4.28
N LEU A 82 -5.28 -4.00 4.11
CA LEU A 82 -4.06 -4.31 3.37
C LEU A 82 -2.99 -4.84 4.32
#